data_AF-A0A530QHK7-F1
#
_entry.id   AF-A0A530QHK7-F1
#
_cell.length_a   1.000
_cell.length_b   1.000
_cell.length_c   1.000
_cell.angle_alpha   90.00
_cell.angle_beta   90.00
_cell.angle_gamma   90.00
#
_symmetry.space_group_name_H-M   'P 1'
#
loop_
_entity.id
_entity.type
_entity.pdbx_description
1 polymer ?
#
loop_
_entity_poly.entity_id
_entity_poly.type
_entity_poly.pdbx_seq_one_letter_code
_entity_poly.pdbx_strand_id
1 'polypeptide(L)'
;MFDRIISELGPWNWMVLGLVLLVMEVIAPGIFMLWIGIAALVIGLISLLIWDASFWTWEVQVLAFLALSLVSAFAGKKLVGGRHDATDQPLLNRR
;
A
#
# COMPACT_ATOMS: atom_id res chain seq x y z
N MET A 1 -7.38 4.31 26.28
CA MET A 1 -8.72 3.98 25.74
C MET A 1 -8.60 3.46 24.31
N PHE A 2 -7.83 4.13 23.45
CA PHE A 2 -7.55 3.69 22.07
C PHE A 2 -6.83 2.34 21.98
N ASP A 3 -5.93 2.02 22.94
CA ASP A 3 -5.19 0.75 22.94
C ASP A 3 -6.11 -0.48 22.98
N ARG A 4 -7.24 -0.38 23.70
CA ARG A 4 -8.24 -1.46 23.76
C ARG A 4 -8.86 -1.73 22.40
N ILE A 5 -9.21 -0.69 21.66
CA ILE A 5 -9.85 -0.82 20.35
C ILE A 5 -8.88 -1.45 19.34
N ILE A 6 -7.61 -1.05 19.41
CA ILE A 6 -6.56 -1.57 18.53
C ILE A 6 -6.23 -3.02 18.88
N SER A 7 -6.21 -3.39 20.16
CA SER A 7 -5.97 -4.78 20.57
C SER A 7 -7.16 -5.72 20.35
N GLU A 8 -8.40 -5.23 20.47
CA GLU A 8 -9.62 -6.02 20.26
C GLU A 8 -9.83 -6.42 18.78
N LEU A 9 -9.58 -5.48 17.85
CA LEU A 9 -9.72 -5.72 16.40
C LEU A 9 -8.45 -6.35 15.80
N GLY A 10 -7.31 -6.06 16.41
CA GLY A 10 -6.03 -6.65 16.09
C GLY A 10 -5.64 -6.58 14.60
N PRO A 11 -5.30 -7.71 13.95
CA PRO A 11 -4.91 -7.75 12.53
C PRO A 11 -5.98 -7.24 11.56
N TRP A 12 -7.27 -7.33 11.94
CA TRP A 12 -8.39 -7.02 11.06
C TRP A 12 -8.45 -5.54 10.68
N ASN A 13 -7.95 -4.64 11.52
CA ASN A 13 -7.88 -3.21 11.22
C ASN A 13 -7.11 -2.94 9.91
N TRP A 14 -6.01 -3.66 9.69
CA TRP A 14 -5.19 -3.51 8.49
C TRP A 14 -5.87 -4.04 7.23
N MET A 15 -6.62 -5.15 7.37
CA MET A 15 -7.40 -5.69 6.26
C MET A 15 -8.53 -4.73 5.86
N VAL A 16 -9.25 -4.17 6.83
CA VAL A 16 -10.30 -3.18 6.58
C VAL A 16 -9.70 -1.92 5.97
N LEU A 17 -8.59 -1.41 6.50
CA LEU A 17 -7.90 -0.24 5.96
C LEU A 17 -7.47 -0.47 4.51
N GLY A 18 -6.85 -1.61 4.21
CA GLY A 18 -6.45 -1.99 2.85
C GLY A 18 -7.64 -2.07 1.90
N LEU A 19 -8.76 -2.67 2.33
CA LEU A 19 -9.97 -2.75 1.53
C LEU A 19 -10.58 -1.36 1.26
N VAL A 20 -10.65 -0.50 2.27
CA VAL A 20 -11.15 0.88 2.13
C VAL A 20 -10.30 1.68 1.15
N LEU A 21 -8.97 1.54 1.20
CA LEU A 21 -8.06 2.18 0.25
C LEU A 21 -8.28 1.68 -1.19
N LEU A 22 -8.50 0.38 -1.37
CA LEU A 22 -8.82 -0.19 -2.68
C LEU A 22 -10.17 0.28 -3.20
N VAL A 23 -11.18 0.41 -2.34
CA VAL A 23 -12.50 0.97 -2.71
C VAL A 23 -12.37 2.43 -3.10
N MET A 24 -11.59 3.23 -2.36
CA MET A 24 -11.35 4.62 -2.73
C MET A 24 -10.63 4.77 -4.07
N GLU A 25 -9.73 3.86 -4.43
CA GLU A 25 -9.12 3.83 -5.77
C GLU A 25 -10.17 3.65 -6.89
N VAL A 26 -11.20 2.83 -6.68
CA VAL A 26 -12.28 2.64 -7.67
C VAL A 26 -13.09 3.93 -7.86
N ILE A 27 -13.27 4.71 -6.80
CA ILE A 27 -13.99 5.99 -6.83
C ILE A 27 -13.12 7.09 -7.45
N ALA A 28 -11.84 7.13 -7.09
CA ALA A 28 -10.86 8.12 -7.52
C ALA A 28 -9.64 7.42 -8.14
N PRO A 29 -9.66 7.16 -9.46
CA PRO A 29 -8.57 6.43 -10.12
C PRO A 29 -7.30 7.29 -10.13
N GLY A 30 -6.29 6.84 -9.39
CA GLY A 30 -5.01 7.51 -9.21
C GLY A 30 -3.79 6.59 -9.26
N ILE A 31 -4.00 5.26 -9.30
CA ILE A 31 -3.03 4.16 -9.16
C ILE A 31 -2.28 4.18 -7.81
N PHE A 32 -2.12 5.36 -7.19
CA PHE A 32 -1.43 5.59 -5.93
C PHE A 32 -2.09 4.86 -4.76
N MET A 33 -3.42 4.91 -4.65
CA MET A 33 -4.14 4.30 -3.54
C MET A 33 -4.08 2.77 -3.60
N LEU A 34 -4.00 2.20 -4.79
CA LEU A 34 -3.78 0.77 -5.00
C LEU A 34 -2.47 0.29 -4.35
N TRP A 35 -1.36 1.01 -4.53
CA TRP A 35 -0.07 0.64 -3.94
C TRP A 35 -0.07 0.70 -2.41
N ILE A 36 -0.77 1.69 -1.84
CA ILE A 36 -0.92 1.84 -0.39
C ILE A 36 -1.87 0.77 0.17
N GLY A 37 -2.96 0.49 -0.53
CA GLY A 37 -3.91 -0.56 -0.16
C GLY A 37 -3.26 -1.95 -0.12
N ILE A 38 -2.42 -2.27 -1.12
CA ILE A 38 -1.63 -3.51 -1.12
C ILE A 38 -0.67 -3.55 0.07
N ALA A 39 0.02 -2.45 0.40
CA ALA A 39 0.90 -2.39 1.57
C ALA A 39 0.14 -2.65 2.88
N ALA A 40 -1.07 -2.10 3.03
CA ALA A 40 -1.95 -2.35 4.18
C ALA A 40 -2.37 -3.82 4.26
N LEU A 41 -2.73 -4.45 3.14
CA LEU A 41 -3.07 -5.88 3.10
C LEU A 41 -1.88 -6.76 3.45
N VAL A 42 -0.68 -6.44 2.96
CA VAL A 42 0.55 -7.17 3.30
C VAL A 42 0.85 -7.06 4.80
N ILE A 43 0.76 -5.86 5.39
CA ILE A 43 0.92 -5.70 6.84
C ILE A 43 -0.17 -6.46 7.60
N GLY A 44 -1.42 -6.43 7.16
CA GLY A 44 -2.50 -7.20 7.77
C GLY A 44 -2.23 -8.70 7.74
N LEU A 45 -1.73 -9.23 6.62
CA LEU A 45 -1.35 -10.63 6.49
C LEU A 45 -0.19 -10.99 7.41
N ILE A 46 0.87 -10.17 7.43
CA ILE A 46 2.00 -10.36 8.36
C ILE A 46 1.47 -10.34 9.80
N SER A 47 0.59 -9.40 10.12
CA SER A 47 0.00 -9.27 11.45
C SER A 47 -0.81 -10.50 11.86
N LEU A 48 -1.47 -11.20 10.93
CA LEU A 48 -2.12 -12.50 11.20
C LEU A 48 -1.09 -13.62 11.50
N LEU A 49 0.09 -13.59 10.88
CA LEU A 49 1.12 -14.63 11.04
C LEU A 49 1.94 -14.46 12.32
N ILE A 50 2.23 -13.23 12.73
CA ILE A 50 3.13 -12.93 13.86
C ILE A 50 2.46 -12.12 14.97
N TRP A 51 1.13 -12.24 15.13
CA TRP A 51 0.37 -11.50 16.14
C TRP A 51 0.87 -11.73 17.58
N ASP A 52 1.24 -12.97 17.92
CA ASP A 52 1.72 -13.36 19.26
C ASP A 52 3.18 -12.97 19.53
N ALA A 53 3.87 -12.38 18.56
CA ALA A 53 5.24 -11.96 18.76
C ALA A 53 5.31 -10.71 19.67
N SER A 54 5.99 -10.82 20.81
CA SER A 54 6.06 -9.70 21.79
C SER A 54 6.69 -8.41 21.24
N PHE A 55 7.46 -8.50 20.15
CA PHE A 55 8.06 -7.35 19.46
C PHE A 55 7.14 -6.71 18.41
N TRP A 56 6.01 -7.34 18.07
CA TRP A 56 5.10 -6.92 17.01
C TRP A 56 4.02 -5.97 17.54
N THR A 57 4.45 -4.88 18.15
CA THR A 57 3.55 -3.87 18.71
C THR A 57 2.88 -3.04 17.59
N TRP A 58 1.80 -2.35 17.92
CA TRP A 58 1.05 -1.55 16.95
C TRP A 58 1.88 -0.40 16.36
N GLU A 59 2.85 0.15 17.11
CA GLU A 59 3.78 1.17 16.62
C GLU A 59 4.69 0.60 15.52
N VAL A 60 5.20 -0.61 15.71
CA VAL A 60 6.03 -1.31 14.72
C VAL A 60 5.21 -1.59 13.45
N GLN A 61 3.95 -2.01 13.61
CA GLN A 61 3.04 -2.22 12.47
C GLN A 61 2.82 -0.94 11.66
N VAL A 62 2.60 0.20 12.33
CA VAL A 62 2.40 1.50 11.67
C VAL A 62 3.68 1.95 10.95
N LEU A 63 4.85 1.80 11.58
CA LEU A 63 6.13 2.14 10.95
C LEU A 63 6.42 1.25 9.73
N ALA A 64 6.19 -0.06 9.85
CA ALA A 64 6.35 -0.99 8.75
C ALA A 64 5.38 -0.70 7.60
N PHE A 65 4.13 -0.33 7.91
CA PHE A 65 3.15 0.11 6.91
C PHE A 65 3.59 1.38 6.19
N LEU A 66 4.04 2.41 6.91
CA LEU A 66 4.57 3.64 6.31
C LEU A 66 5.74 3.35 5.37
N ALA A 67 6.71 2.55 5.82
CA ALA A 67 7.85 2.16 5.02
C ALA A 67 7.44 1.37 3.76
N LEU A 68 6.58 0.36 3.91
CA LEU A 68 6.09 -0.44 2.78
C LEU A 68 5.25 0.39 1.81
N SER A 69 4.42 1.30 2.30
CA SER A 69 3.61 2.21 1.49
C SER A 69 4.49 3.10 0.63
N LEU A 70 5.54 3.70 1.21
CA LEU A 70 6.55 4.49 0.49
C LEU A 70 7.28 3.67 -0.57
N VAL A 71 7.76 2.47 -0.21
CA VAL A 71 8.45 1.56 -1.14
C VAL A 71 7.53 1.12 -2.27
N SER A 72 6.29 0.75 -1.95
CA SER A 72 5.25 0.31 -2.88
C SER A 72 4.90 1.42 -3.87
N ALA A 73 4.67 2.64 -3.39
CA ALA A 73 4.39 3.80 -4.24
C ALA A 73 5.58 4.15 -5.14
N PHE A 74 6.81 4.08 -4.63
CA PHE A 74 8.01 4.34 -5.42
C PHE A 74 8.26 3.26 -6.48
N ALA A 75 8.07 1.98 -6.14
CA ALA A 75 8.13 0.87 -7.08
C ALA A 75 7.08 1.03 -8.18
N GLY A 76 5.86 1.41 -7.82
CA GLY A 76 4.79 1.72 -8.76
C GLY A 76 5.13 2.84 -9.74
N LYS A 77 5.67 3.96 -9.22
CA LYS A 77 6.14 5.07 -10.07
C LYS A 77 7.24 4.62 -11.05
N LYS A 78 8.19 3.80 -10.60
CA LYS A 78 9.29 3.30 -11.44
C LYS A 78 8.81 2.31 -12.51
N LEU A 79 7.88 1.42 -12.17
CA LEU A 79 7.32 0.42 -13.08
C LEU A 79 6.39 1.03 -14.13
N VAL A 80 5.60 2.04 -13.77
CA VAL A 80 4.67 2.74 -14.68
C VAL A 80 5.41 3.80 -15.52
N GLY A 81 6.43 4.47 -14.95
CA GLY A 81 7.25 5.46 -15.66
C GLY A 81 8.11 4.87 -16.78
N GLY A 82 8.56 3.62 -16.66
CA GLY A 82 9.40 2.96 -17.67
C GLY A 82 8.70 2.59 -18.99
N ARG A 83 7.38 2.79 -19.11
CA ARG A 83 6.61 2.47 -20.32
C ARG A 83 6.28 3.67 -21.20
N HIS A 84 6.73 4.88 -20.88
CA HIS A 84 6.36 6.11 -21.61
C HIS A 84 7.35 6.57 -22.71
N ASP A 85 8.47 5.87 -22.95
CA ASP A 85 9.51 6.36 -23.88
C ASP A 85 9.62 5.60 -25.22
N ALA A 86 8.69 4.70 -25.54
CA ALA A 86 8.55 4.19 -26.90
C ALA A 86 7.43 4.96 -27.60
N THR A 87 7.73 6.20 -28.02
CA THR A 87 6.92 6.85 -29.06
C THR A 87 6.89 5.91 -30.26
N ASP A 88 5.69 5.46 -30.62
CA ASP A 88 5.47 4.47 -31.69
C ASP A 88 5.77 5.06 -33.09
N GLN A 89 6.02 6.38 -33.17
CA GLN A 89 6.21 7.13 -34.42
C GLN A 89 7.36 8.15 -34.31
N PRO A 90 8.63 7.70 -34.24
CA PRO A 90 9.80 8.59 -34.09
C PRO A 90 10.08 9.47 -35.32
N LEU A 91 9.28 9.38 -36.38
CA LEU A 91 9.51 10.02 -37.68
C LEU A 91 8.51 11.14 -38.03
N LEU A 92 7.51 11.44 -37.19
CA LEU A 92 6.44 12.40 -37.53
C LEU A 92 6.75 13.89 -37.31
N ASN A 93 7.98 14.26 -36.93
CA ASN A 93 8.37 15.67 -36.82
C ASN A 93 9.77 15.93 -37.39
N ARG A 94 9.96 15.59 -38.67
CA ARG A 94 11.05 16.11 -39.49
C ARG A 94 10.47 17.15 -40.44
N ARG A 95 10.49 18.42 -40.04
CA ARG A 95 10.20 19.57 -40.90
C ARG A 95 11.41 20.49 -40.86
#